data_AF-A0AAU9CLQ1-F1
#
_entry.id   AF-A0AAU9CLQ1-F1
#
_cell.length_a   1.000
_cell.length_b   1.000
_cell.length_c   1.000
_cell.angle_alpha   90.00
_cell.angle_beta   90.00
_cell.angle_gamma   90.00
#
_symmetry.space_group_name_H-M   'P 1'
#
loop_
_entity.id
_entity.type
_entity.pdbx_description
1 polymer ?
#
loop_
_entity_poly.entity_id
_entity_poly.type
_entity_poly.pdbx_seq_one_letter_code
_entity_poly.pdbx_strand_id
1 'polypeptide(L)'
;MNSTRLLFFVLCLSLRFSEKGDFPQEFRMEANSKETIVLYSQGKSKPFPDLRSAFEVIIHDANAGYPSSLKDTSMCSGFTISEAEAIEVLSHVRPISGAEWHHLFYHLPCQVIGEIRQDGYTYDLEINGGAWLTISSADSSQRFGSFELKYDSLFLTNVERETSLSAE
;
A
#
# COMPACT_ATOMS: atom_id res chain seq x y z
N MET A 1 32.01 -57.51 5.75
CA MET A 1 32.23 -56.05 5.68
C MET A 1 30.90 -55.41 5.35
N ASN A 2 30.40 -54.60 6.27
CA ASN A 2 28.99 -54.19 6.36
C ASN A 2 28.66 -53.12 5.32
N SER A 3 27.58 -53.35 4.57
CA SER A 3 26.97 -52.39 3.66
C SER A 3 26.02 -51.49 4.45
N THR A 4 26.41 -50.23 4.61
CA THR A 4 25.64 -49.20 5.32
C THR A 4 24.40 -48.84 4.49
N ARG A 5 23.21 -49.21 4.98
CA ARG A 5 21.93 -48.70 4.46
C ARG A 5 21.78 -47.24 4.88
N LEU A 6 21.87 -46.33 3.91
CA LEU A 6 21.49 -44.94 4.07
C LEU A 6 19.96 -44.87 4.12
N LEU A 7 19.38 -44.59 5.29
CA LEU A 7 17.97 -44.20 5.40
C LEU A 7 17.82 -42.80 4.79
N PHE A 8 17.15 -42.69 3.65
CA PHE A 8 16.65 -41.41 3.16
C PHE A 8 15.40 -41.04 3.97
N PHE A 9 15.53 -40.03 4.83
CA PHE A 9 14.39 -39.32 5.39
C PHE A 9 13.70 -38.54 4.26
N VAL A 10 12.51 -38.97 3.86
CA VAL A 10 11.63 -38.19 2.99
C VAL A 10 10.99 -37.10 3.85
N LEU A 11 11.51 -35.87 3.77
CA LEU A 11 10.81 -34.70 4.28
C LEU A 11 9.61 -34.42 3.37
N CYS A 12 8.41 -34.74 3.85
CA CYS A 12 7.16 -34.39 3.18
C CYS A 12 6.78 -32.97 3.62
N LEU A 13 7.01 -31.97 2.76
CA LEU A 13 6.63 -30.59 3.03
C LEU A 13 5.15 -30.41 2.69
N SER A 14 4.27 -30.41 3.69
CA SER A 14 2.84 -30.13 3.50
C SER A 14 2.58 -28.63 3.64
N LEU A 15 2.32 -27.94 2.53
CA LEU A 15 1.82 -26.57 2.54
C LEU A 15 0.30 -26.61 2.69
N ARG A 16 -0.24 -25.98 3.74
CA ARG A 16 -1.69 -25.79 3.91
C ARG A 16 -2.02 -24.32 3.68
N PHE A 17 -2.75 -24.03 2.61
CA PHE A 17 -3.37 -22.73 2.40
C PHE A 17 -4.84 -22.82 2.84
N SER A 18 -5.26 -21.88 3.68
CA SER A 18 -6.63 -21.76 4.15
C SER A 18 -7.24 -20.52 3.52
N GLU A 19 -7.99 -20.68 2.43
CA GLU A 19 -8.93 -19.65 2.00
C GLU A 19 -10.23 -19.82 2.77
N LYS A 20 -10.78 -18.71 3.27
CA LYS A 20 -12.08 -18.73 3.94
C LYS A 20 -13.14 -19.12 2.91
N GLY A 21 -13.59 -20.38 2.93
CA GLY A 21 -14.86 -20.78 2.30
C GLY A 21 -14.82 -22.00 1.40
N ASP A 22 -13.66 -22.50 0.97
CA ASP A 22 -13.56 -23.71 0.16
C ASP A 22 -12.57 -24.71 0.77
N PHE A 23 -12.88 -26.00 0.63
CA PHE A 23 -12.13 -27.10 1.21
C PHE A 23 -10.62 -26.98 0.93
N PRO A 24 -9.74 -27.23 1.91
CA PRO A 24 -8.30 -27.20 1.68
C PRO A 24 -7.95 -28.25 0.63
N GLN A 25 -7.43 -27.82 -0.52
CA GLN A 25 -6.86 -28.72 -1.51
C GLN A 25 -5.51 -29.21 -0.98
N GLU A 26 -5.40 -30.51 -0.67
CA GLU A 26 -4.14 -31.16 -0.29
C GLU A 26 -3.30 -31.38 -1.56
N PHE A 27 -2.26 -30.57 -1.75
CA PHE A 27 -1.28 -30.77 -2.80
C PHE A 27 -0.14 -31.65 -2.25
N ARG A 28 -0.03 -32.88 -2.76
CA ARG A 28 1.13 -33.74 -2.50
C ARG A 28 2.13 -33.58 -3.63
N MET A 29 3.30 -33.06 -3.30
CA MET A 29 4.44 -33.02 -4.22
C MET A 29 5.39 -34.17 -3.89
N GLU A 30 5.78 -34.95 -4.89
CA GLU A 30 6.79 -35.99 -4.70
C GLU A 30 8.20 -35.38 -4.62
N ALA A 31 9.06 -35.99 -3.80
CA ALA A 31 10.46 -35.58 -3.71
C ALA A 31 11.14 -35.74 -5.09
N ASN A 32 11.72 -34.64 -5.60
CA ASN A 32 12.33 -34.46 -6.93
C ASN A 32 11.40 -34.02 -8.08
N SER A 33 10.14 -33.64 -7.83
CA SER A 33 9.33 -32.99 -8.86
C SER A 33 9.78 -31.53 -9.08
N LYS A 34 9.89 -31.10 -10.34
CA LYS A 34 10.07 -29.69 -10.75
C LYS A 34 8.73 -29.07 -11.15
N GLU A 35 7.66 -29.43 -10.46
CA GLU A 35 6.33 -28.96 -10.80
C GLU A 35 6.18 -27.49 -10.36
N THR A 36 5.82 -26.65 -11.32
CA THR A 36 5.52 -25.24 -11.07
C THR A 36 4.03 -25.12 -10.83
N ILE A 37 3.64 -24.72 -9.62
CA ILE A 37 2.25 -24.38 -9.31
C ILE A 37 1.97 -23.00 -9.88
N VAL A 38 1.08 -22.91 -10.86
CA VAL A 38 0.61 -21.63 -11.41
C VAL A 38 -0.75 -21.33 -10.78
N LEU A 39 -0.77 -20.34 -9.88
CA LEU A 39 -2.01 -19.83 -9.30
C LEU A 39 -2.64 -18.85 -10.27
N TYR A 40 -3.84 -19.18 -10.76
CA TYR A 40 -4.64 -18.27 -11.57
C TYR A 40 -5.64 -17.57 -10.66
N SER A 41 -5.50 -16.24 -10.53
CA SER A 41 -6.52 -15.39 -9.92
C SER A 41 -7.78 -15.45 -10.79
N GLN A 42 -8.80 -16.16 -10.33
CA GLN A 42 -10.12 -16.23 -10.98
C GLN A 42 -10.94 -14.99 -10.60
N GLY A 43 -10.70 -13.88 -11.29
CA GLY A 43 -11.49 -12.65 -11.14
C GLY A 43 -11.04 -11.59 -12.13
N LYS A 44 -11.99 -10.87 -12.75
CA LYS A 44 -11.68 -9.58 -13.38
C LYS A 44 -11.30 -8.64 -12.23
N SER A 45 -10.01 -8.37 -12.05
CA SER A 45 -9.54 -7.43 -11.03
C SER A 45 -10.26 -6.10 -11.22
N LYS A 46 -10.68 -5.45 -10.13
CA LYS A 46 -11.23 -4.10 -10.25
C LYS A 46 -10.12 -3.23 -10.85
N PRO A 47 -10.38 -2.42 -11.89
CA PRO A 47 -9.37 -1.53 -12.42
C PRO A 47 -8.94 -0.57 -11.29
N PHE A 48 -7.65 -0.28 -11.18
CA PHE A 48 -7.17 0.77 -10.28
C PHE A 48 -7.64 2.14 -10.79
N PRO A 49 -7.94 3.14 -9.93
CA PRO A 49 -8.43 4.42 -10.42
C PRO A 49 -7.41 5.12 -11.32
N ASP A 50 -7.91 5.74 -12.37
CA ASP A 50 -7.15 6.66 -13.22
C ASP A 50 -7.22 8.08 -12.65
N LEU A 51 -6.16 8.48 -11.95
CA LEU A 51 -6.05 9.80 -11.33
C LEU A 51 -5.91 10.96 -12.33
N ARG A 52 -5.84 10.68 -13.64
CA ARG A 52 -5.84 11.69 -14.71
C ARG A 52 -7.22 11.94 -15.30
N SER A 53 -8.16 11.03 -15.04
CA SER A 53 -9.56 11.13 -15.44
C SER A 53 -10.38 11.80 -14.33
N ALA A 54 -11.64 12.12 -14.59
CA ALA A 54 -12.52 12.68 -13.56
C ALA A 54 -12.79 11.64 -12.46
N PHE A 55 -12.73 12.07 -11.20
CA PHE A 55 -13.07 11.27 -10.02
C PHE A 55 -13.64 12.18 -8.93
N GLU A 56 -14.33 11.57 -7.97
CA GLU A 56 -14.82 12.24 -6.76
C GLU A 56 -14.01 11.75 -5.56
N VAL A 57 -13.80 12.64 -4.59
CA VAL A 57 -13.20 12.31 -3.29
C VAL A 57 -14.20 12.62 -2.20
N ILE A 58 -14.35 11.71 -1.25
CA ILE A 58 -15.16 11.90 -0.05
C ILE A 58 -14.26 11.67 1.16
N ILE A 59 -14.17 12.65 2.05
CA ILE A 59 -13.38 12.53 3.28
C ILE A 59 -14.28 12.13 4.45
N HIS A 60 -13.92 11.06 5.14
CA HIS A 60 -14.72 10.47 6.23
C HIS A 60 -14.20 10.84 7.61
N ASP A 61 -12.88 10.79 7.82
CA ASP A 61 -12.28 11.06 9.12
C ASP A 61 -10.91 11.73 8.97
N ALA A 62 -10.67 12.78 9.74
CA ALA A 62 -9.38 13.42 9.91
C ALA A 62 -8.88 13.09 11.32
N ASN A 63 -8.23 11.92 11.45
CA ASN A 63 -7.40 11.41 12.55
C ASN A 63 -7.58 9.89 12.75
N ALA A 64 -7.21 9.08 11.76
CA ALA A 64 -7.03 7.64 12.00
C ALA A 64 -5.71 7.40 12.75
N GLY A 65 -5.75 7.65 14.06
CA GLY A 65 -4.62 7.49 14.95
C GLY A 65 -4.17 6.03 15.04
N TYR A 66 -3.01 5.73 14.46
CA TYR A 66 -2.23 4.59 14.92
C TYR A 66 -1.85 4.84 16.39
N PRO A 67 -1.92 3.86 17.31
CA PRO A 67 -1.59 4.05 18.72
C PRO A 67 -0.08 4.26 18.88
N SER A 68 0.36 5.48 18.57
CA SER A 68 1.63 6.04 18.99
C SER A 68 1.48 6.59 20.41
N SER A 69 2.59 6.77 21.11
CA SER A 69 2.56 7.21 22.50
C SER A 69 1.78 8.53 22.65
N LEU A 70 1.02 8.70 23.74
CA LEU A 70 0.17 9.87 24.04
C LEU A 70 0.87 11.24 23.96
N LYS A 71 2.20 11.27 23.81
CA LYS A 71 3.02 12.49 23.71
C LYS A 71 3.29 12.95 22.27
N ASP A 72 3.11 12.10 21.26
CA ASP A 72 3.43 12.40 19.85
C ASP A 72 2.22 12.84 19.00
N THR A 73 1.01 12.84 19.57
CA THR A 73 -0.24 13.06 18.83
C THR A 73 -0.66 14.53 18.67
N SER A 74 -0.01 15.47 19.36
CA SER A 74 -0.40 16.89 19.25
C SER A 74 -0.12 17.49 17.87
N MET A 75 0.91 17.01 17.16
CA MET A 75 1.22 17.49 15.81
C MET A 75 0.16 17.08 14.77
N CYS A 76 -0.59 16.00 15.04
CA CYS A 76 -1.71 15.58 14.20
C CYS A 76 -2.98 16.38 14.47
N SER A 77 -3.04 17.10 15.60
CA SER A 77 -4.19 17.91 15.97
C SER A 77 -4.34 19.05 14.95
N GLY A 78 -5.37 18.95 14.12
CA GLY A 78 -5.65 19.93 13.06
C GLY A 78 -5.08 19.59 11.69
N PHE A 79 -4.40 18.45 11.52
CA PHE A 79 -4.10 17.97 10.18
C PHE A 79 -5.41 17.61 9.47
N THR A 80 -5.72 18.35 8.43
CA THR A 80 -6.92 18.19 7.61
C THR A 80 -6.55 18.48 6.17
N ILE A 81 -7.26 17.84 5.26
CA ILE A 81 -7.21 18.15 3.84
C ILE A 81 -8.65 18.11 3.34
N SER A 82 -9.08 19.16 2.65
CA SER A 82 -10.40 19.22 2.06
C SER A 82 -10.50 18.29 0.84
N GLU A 83 -11.72 17.94 0.43
CA GLU A 83 -11.95 17.15 -0.79
C GLU A 83 -11.33 17.82 -2.02
N ALA A 84 -11.44 19.15 -2.14
CA ALA A 84 -10.86 19.91 -3.25
C ALA A 84 -9.33 19.84 -3.27
N GLU A 85 -8.69 20.01 -2.11
CA GLU A 85 -7.22 19.88 -1.97
C GLU A 85 -6.76 18.44 -2.24
N ALA A 86 -7.52 17.44 -1.79
CA ALA A 86 -7.23 16.04 -2.04
C ALA A 86 -7.31 15.71 -3.54
N ILE A 87 -8.31 16.23 -4.25
CA ILE A 87 -8.42 16.09 -5.72
C ILE A 87 -7.19 16.69 -6.40
N GLU A 88 -6.83 17.94 -6.06
CA GLU A 88 -5.67 18.62 -6.64
C GLU A 88 -4.36 17.84 -6.43
N VAL A 89 -4.13 17.34 -5.21
CA VAL A 89 -2.97 16.51 -4.89
C VAL A 89 -3.00 15.22 -5.69
N LEU A 90 -4.12 14.48 -5.66
CA LEU A 90 -4.26 13.18 -6.33
C LEU A 90 -4.01 13.25 -7.84
N SER A 91 -4.37 14.36 -8.49
CA SER A 91 -4.08 14.56 -9.91
C SER A 91 -2.60 14.77 -10.24
N HIS A 92 -1.74 15.00 -9.24
CA HIS A 92 -0.31 15.30 -9.41
C HIS A 92 0.63 14.34 -8.68
N VAL A 93 0.11 13.36 -7.95
CA VAL A 93 0.96 12.34 -7.32
C VAL A 93 1.50 11.34 -8.34
N ARG A 94 2.59 10.66 -7.97
CA ARG A 94 3.12 9.52 -8.72
C ARG A 94 3.26 8.28 -7.83
N PRO A 95 3.19 7.07 -8.41
CA PRO A 95 3.52 5.86 -7.67
C PRO A 95 4.92 5.96 -7.06
N ILE A 96 5.07 5.43 -5.85
CA ILE A 96 6.35 5.34 -5.14
C ILE A 96 6.66 3.88 -4.78
N SER A 97 7.95 3.54 -4.84
CA SER A 97 8.47 2.27 -4.37
C SER A 97 8.54 2.23 -2.83
N GLY A 98 8.71 1.04 -2.26
CA GLY A 98 8.94 0.90 -0.82
C GLY A 98 10.21 1.62 -0.34
N ALA A 99 11.27 1.63 -1.16
CA ALA A 99 12.49 2.35 -0.84
C ALA A 99 12.27 3.87 -0.83
N GLU A 100 11.61 4.43 -1.85
CA GLU A 100 11.25 5.85 -1.87
C GLU A 100 10.36 6.21 -0.69
N TRP A 101 9.35 5.39 -0.40
CA TRP A 101 8.46 5.60 0.74
C TRP A 101 9.22 5.69 2.07
N HIS A 102 10.22 4.83 2.28
CA HIS A 102 11.02 4.81 3.51
C HIS A 102 12.09 5.89 3.59
N HIS A 103 12.63 6.34 2.45
CA HIS A 103 13.74 7.28 2.43
C HIS A 103 13.32 8.73 2.21
N LEU A 104 12.24 8.97 1.48
CA LEU A 104 11.85 10.32 1.07
C LEU A 104 10.73 10.91 1.90
N PHE A 105 10.01 10.10 2.68
CA PHE A 105 8.78 10.55 3.37
C PHE A 105 8.83 10.28 4.86
N TYR A 106 8.23 11.18 5.63
CA TYR A 106 8.00 10.97 7.05
C TYR A 106 6.80 10.04 7.26
N HIS A 107 6.93 9.09 8.19
CA HIS A 107 5.86 8.16 8.55
C HIS A 107 5.12 8.66 9.79
N LEU A 108 4.25 9.66 9.60
CA LEU A 108 3.51 10.27 10.71
C LEU A 108 2.29 9.43 11.09
N PRO A 109 1.87 9.43 12.37
CA PRO A 109 0.60 8.83 12.79
C PRO A 109 -0.63 9.70 12.42
N CYS A 110 -0.45 10.71 11.56
CA CYS A 110 -1.49 11.65 11.14
C CYS A 110 -2.04 11.23 9.78
N GLN A 111 -3.29 10.77 9.77
CA GLN A 111 -3.93 10.27 8.55
C GLN A 111 -5.34 10.83 8.40
N VAL A 112 -5.66 11.17 7.16
CA VAL A 112 -7.02 11.45 6.70
C VAL A 112 -7.50 10.25 5.90
N ILE A 113 -8.69 9.76 6.22
CA ILE A 113 -9.33 8.60 5.59
C ILE A 113 -10.49 9.08 4.73
N GLY A 114 -10.61 8.52 3.55
CA GLY A 114 -11.67 8.83 2.61
C GLY A 114 -11.87 7.73 1.58
N GLU A 115 -12.61 8.07 0.54
CA GLU A 115 -12.88 7.22 -0.61
C GLU A 115 -12.69 8.00 -1.91
N ILE A 116 -12.20 7.31 -2.95
CA ILE A 116 -12.27 7.78 -4.34
C ILE A 116 -13.42 7.05 -5.03
N ARG A 117 -14.26 7.80 -5.74
CA ARG A 117 -15.32 7.24 -6.60
C ARG A 117 -15.03 7.56 -8.06
N GLN A 118 -14.97 6.51 -8.88
CA GLN A 118 -14.74 6.63 -10.33
C GLN A 118 -15.41 5.47 -11.07
N ASP A 119 -16.14 5.77 -12.14
CA ASP A 119 -16.78 4.77 -13.02
C ASP A 119 -17.64 3.71 -12.29
N GLY A 120 -18.29 4.12 -11.20
CA GLY A 120 -19.12 3.23 -10.37
C GLY A 120 -18.33 2.31 -9.42
N TYR A 121 -17.02 2.50 -9.32
CA TYR A 121 -16.15 1.84 -8.34
C TYR A 121 -15.82 2.79 -7.19
N THR A 122 -15.58 2.20 -6.02
CA THR A 122 -15.10 2.87 -4.81
C THR A 122 -13.76 2.27 -4.42
N TYR A 123 -12.82 3.14 -4.07
CA TYR A 123 -11.48 2.80 -3.60
C TYR A 123 -11.23 3.49 -2.27
N ASP A 124 -10.60 2.79 -1.34
CA ASP A 124 -10.23 3.37 -0.05
C ASP A 124 -9.03 4.31 -0.27
N LEU A 125 -9.05 5.46 0.41
CA LEU A 125 -8.03 6.48 0.34
C LEU A 125 -7.51 6.79 1.73
N GLU A 126 -6.19 6.72 1.91
CA GLU A 126 -5.49 7.15 3.11
C GLU A 126 -4.46 8.21 2.73
N ILE A 127 -4.58 9.43 3.25
CA ILE A 127 -3.63 10.52 3.04
C ILE A 127 -2.84 10.73 4.33
N ASN A 128 -1.52 10.58 4.27
CA ASN A 128 -0.64 10.81 5.41
C ASN A 128 -0.16 12.26 5.45
N GLY A 129 -0.05 12.84 6.65
CA GLY A 129 0.57 14.15 6.87
C GLY A 129 2.02 14.24 6.42
N GLY A 130 2.66 13.11 6.12
CA GLY A 130 3.99 12.99 5.56
C GLY A 130 4.12 13.15 4.04
N ALA A 131 3.10 13.68 3.34
CA ALA A 131 3.09 13.89 1.89
C ALA A 131 3.06 12.62 1.02
N TRP A 132 2.56 11.51 1.55
CA TRP A 132 2.29 10.27 0.81
C TRP A 132 0.87 9.77 1.07
N LEU A 133 0.35 8.96 0.15
CA LEU A 133 -1.00 8.40 0.24
C LEU A 133 -1.04 6.95 -0.23
N THR A 134 -2.03 6.22 0.26
CA THR A 134 -2.36 4.86 -0.18
C THR A 134 -3.74 4.86 -0.80
N ILE A 135 -3.86 4.22 -1.95
CA ILE A 135 -5.16 3.91 -2.56
C ILE A 135 -5.30 2.39 -2.59
N SER A 136 -6.43 1.89 -2.12
CA SER A 136 -6.70 0.47 -2.00
C SER A 136 -7.99 0.08 -2.69
N SER A 137 -7.93 -1.02 -3.44
CA SER A 137 -9.08 -1.77 -3.94
C SER A 137 -9.23 -3.05 -3.11
N ALA A 138 -10.23 -3.87 -3.44
CA ALA A 138 -10.46 -5.15 -2.76
C ALA A 138 -9.30 -6.16 -2.93
N ASP A 139 -8.49 -6.00 -3.97
CA ASP A 139 -7.45 -6.93 -4.41
C ASP A 139 -6.03 -6.34 -4.39
N SER A 140 -5.89 -5.01 -4.30
CA SER A 140 -4.60 -4.36 -4.44
C SER A 140 -4.50 -3.08 -3.61
N SER A 141 -3.27 -2.64 -3.36
CA SER A 141 -2.99 -1.35 -2.74
C SER A 141 -1.73 -0.76 -3.36
N GLN A 142 -1.76 0.53 -3.66
CA GLN A 142 -0.64 1.23 -4.25
C GLN A 142 -0.38 2.53 -3.48
N ARG A 143 0.91 2.81 -3.27
CA ARG A 143 1.36 4.05 -2.62
C ARG A 143 1.77 5.08 -3.64
N PHE A 144 1.47 6.33 -3.32
CA PHE A 144 1.81 7.49 -4.11
C PHE A 144 2.45 8.55 -3.24
N GLY A 145 3.28 9.40 -3.85
CA GLY A 145 3.95 10.52 -3.20
C GLY A 145 3.64 11.84 -3.89
N SER A 146 3.48 12.90 -3.10
CA SER A 146 3.40 14.28 -3.59
C SER A 146 4.81 14.88 -3.66
N PHE A 147 5.25 15.25 -4.86
CA PHE A 147 6.60 15.79 -5.09
C PHE A 147 6.61 17.27 -5.46
N GLU A 148 5.48 17.87 -5.79
CA GLU A 148 5.44 19.26 -6.24
C GLU A 148 5.43 20.23 -5.05
N LEU A 149 6.33 21.21 -5.09
CA LEU A 149 6.53 22.19 -4.00
C LEU A 149 5.26 22.97 -3.64
N LYS A 150 4.36 23.21 -4.61
CA LYS A 150 3.11 23.95 -4.36
C LYS A 150 2.16 23.23 -3.39
N TYR A 151 2.32 21.92 -3.19
CA TYR A 151 1.46 21.13 -2.29
C TYR A 151 2.08 20.89 -0.92
N ASP A 152 3.33 21.30 -0.68
CA ASP A 152 4.04 21.05 0.59
C ASP A 152 3.28 21.65 1.79
N SER A 153 2.65 22.82 1.61
CA SER A 153 1.88 23.49 2.66
C SER A 153 0.61 22.76 3.09
N LEU A 154 0.15 21.77 2.31
CA LEU A 154 -1.00 20.93 2.66
C LEU A 154 -0.61 19.80 3.62
N PHE A 155 0.68 19.56 3.83
CA PHE A 155 1.22 18.48 4.64
C PHE A 155 1.93 19.02 5.87
N LEU A 156 2.15 18.15 6.86
CA LEU A 156 2.88 18.51 8.08
C LEU A 156 4.39 18.49 7.88
N THR A 157 4.86 17.70 6.91
CA THR A 157 6.28 17.58 6.55
C THR A 157 6.43 17.49 5.05
N ASN A 158 7.56 17.99 4.55
CA ASN A 158 7.90 17.93 3.14
C ASN A 158 8.54 16.59 2.77
N VAL A 159 8.41 16.20 1.52
CA VAL A 159 9.20 15.11 0.94
C VAL A 159 10.68 15.53 0.84
N GLU A 160 11.59 14.64 1.20
CA GLU A 160 13.01 14.84 0.97
C GLU A 160 13.26 14.80 -0.54
N ARG A 161 13.61 15.96 -1.09
CA ARG A 161 14.09 16.10 -2.45
C ARG A 161 15.59 16.24 -2.34
N GLU A 162 16.34 15.52 -3.17
CA GLU A 162 17.71 15.92 -3.43
C GLU A 162 17.62 17.34 -4.02
N THR A 163 17.78 18.36 -3.18
CA THR A 163 18.01 19.71 -3.67
C THR A 163 19.26 19.61 -4.50
N SER A 164 19.08 19.64 -5.82
CA SER A 164 20.16 19.93 -6.74
C SER A 164 20.71 21.29 -6.31
N LEU A 165 21.77 21.26 -5.50
CA LEU A 165 22.73 22.33 -5.33
C LEU A 165 23.36 22.58 -6.72
N SER A 166 22.60 23.23 -7.60
CA SER A 166 23.03 23.67 -8.91
C SER A 166 22.11 24.77 -9.44
N ALA A 167 22.07 25.89 -8.72
CA ALA A 167 21.71 27.24 -9.16
C ALA A 167 21.78 28.10 -7.89
N GLU A 168 22.70 29.04 -7.67
CA GLU A 168 23.67 29.77 -8.49
C GLU A 168 24.91 30.08 -7.62
#